data_AF-A0A955PFR8-F1
#
_entry.id   AF-A0A955PFR8-F1
#
_cell.length_a   1.000
_cell.length_b   1.000
_cell.length_c   1.000
_cell.angle_alpha   90.00
_cell.angle_beta   90.00
_cell.angle_gamma   90.00
#
_symmetry.space_group_name_H-M   'P 1'
#
loop_
_entity.id
_entity.type
_entity.pdbx_description
1 polymer ?
#
loop_
_entity_poly.entity_id
_entity_poly.type
_entity_poly.pdbx_seq_one_letter_code
_entity_poly.pdbx_strand_id
1 'polypeptide(L)'
;EPVVTSIGSFGATGASIEANLKIADSDPNNPFHHQYHPQHRYPKPGENFPDWTIDWNMEFTFTADPPDGVNTAGWGDTQLGGTYRQEIEGLANDTIVAGGYFKLQRASPVPVLNDGVTN
;
A
#
# COMPACT_ATOMS: atom_id res chain seq x y z
N GLU A 1 1.45 -15.57 -1.81
CA GLU A 1 2.25 -14.33 -1.81
C GLU A 1 1.31 -13.20 -2.16
N PRO A 2 1.28 -12.12 -1.36
CA PRO A 2 0.38 -11.01 -1.61
C PRO A 2 0.64 -10.40 -2.98
N VAL A 3 -0.43 -10.05 -3.69
CA VAL A 3 -0.34 -9.49 -5.03
C VAL A 3 -0.64 -8.00 -4.96
N VAL A 4 0.28 -7.19 -5.47
CA VAL A 4 0.09 -5.74 -5.61
C VAL A 4 -0.11 -5.40 -7.06
N THR A 5 -1.17 -4.65 -7.35
CA THR A 5 -1.39 -3.99 -8.63
C THR A 5 -1.47 -2.49 -8.41
N SER A 6 -1.03 -1.71 -9.38
CA SER A 6 -1.19 -0.26 -9.34
C SER A 6 -1.45 0.32 -10.73
N ILE A 7 -2.20 1.43 -10.74
CA ILE A 7 -2.52 2.22 -11.93
C ILE A 7 -2.37 3.70 -11.60
N GLY A 8 -2.34 4.54 -12.63
CA GLY A 8 -2.29 5.99 -12.49
C GLY A 8 -0.93 6.57 -12.85
N SER A 9 -0.61 7.74 -12.28
CA SER A 9 0.58 8.51 -12.63
C SER A 9 1.27 9.07 -11.40
N PHE A 10 2.59 8.92 -11.37
CA PHE A 10 3.42 9.35 -10.25
C PHE A 10 3.82 10.83 -10.35
N GLY A 11 3.69 11.56 -9.24
CA GLY A 11 4.42 12.79 -8.97
C GLY A 11 3.91 14.08 -9.63
N ALA A 12 3.07 14.00 -10.66
CA ALA A 12 2.44 15.19 -11.23
C ALA A 12 1.35 15.76 -10.30
N THR A 13 1.27 17.08 -10.16
CA THR A 13 0.22 17.74 -9.38
C THR A 13 -1.17 17.29 -9.83
N GLY A 14 -2.00 16.87 -8.88
CA GLY A 14 -3.36 16.38 -9.13
C GLY A 14 -3.43 14.97 -9.71
N ALA A 15 -2.29 14.35 -10.04
CA ALA A 15 -2.27 12.95 -10.42
C ALA A 15 -2.49 12.06 -9.19
N SER A 16 -3.08 10.90 -9.43
CA SER A 16 -3.24 9.85 -8.43
C SER A 16 -2.54 8.57 -8.84
N ILE A 17 -2.13 7.80 -7.84
CA ILE A 17 -1.82 6.38 -7.98
C ILE A 17 -2.83 5.61 -7.13
N GLU A 18 -3.52 4.69 -7.77
CA GLU A 18 -4.34 3.69 -7.10
C GLU A 18 -3.55 2.39 -7.02
N ALA A 19 -3.54 1.77 -5.86
CA ALA A 19 -2.93 0.48 -5.63
C ALA A 19 -3.91 -0.44 -4.91
N ASN A 20 -3.95 -1.70 -5.32
CA ASN A 20 -4.66 -2.76 -4.62
C ASN A 20 -3.64 -3.81 -4.18
N LEU A 21 -3.66 -4.11 -2.88
CA LEU A 21 -2.98 -5.24 -2.28
C LEU A 21 -4.02 -6.30 -1.93
N LYS A 22 -3.91 -7.46 -2.57
CA LYS A 22 -4.75 -8.60 -2.29
C LYS A 22 -3.98 -9.66 -1.50
N ILE A 23 -4.52 -10.02 -0.35
CA ILE A 23 -4.07 -11.16 0.46
C ILE A 23 -5.15 -12.22 0.32
N ALA A 24 -4.91 -13.21 -0.54
CA ALA A 24 -5.85 -14.30 -0.74
C ALA A 24 -6.07 -15.10 0.56
N ASP A 25 -7.21 -15.77 0.68
CA ASP A 25 -7.47 -16.72 1.77
C ASP A 25 -6.33 -17.76 1.91
N SER A 26 -5.81 -18.27 0.79
CA SER A 26 -4.73 -19.25 0.77
C SER A 26 -3.32 -18.66 1.01
N ASP A 27 -3.21 -17.35 1.23
CA ASP A 27 -1.91 -16.71 1.43
C ASP A 27 -1.29 -17.11 2.77
N PRO A 28 0.01 -17.52 2.81
CA PRO A 28 0.66 -17.88 4.07
C PRO A 28 0.78 -16.71 5.07
N ASN A 29 0.66 -15.46 4.60
CA ASN A 29 0.66 -14.26 5.45
C ASN A 29 -0.75 -13.78 5.81
N ASN A 30 -1.80 -14.53 5.45
CA ASN A 30 -3.16 -14.19 5.85
C ASN A 30 -3.29 -14.31 7.38
N PRO A 31 -3.63 -13.23 8.10
CA PRO A 31 -3.62 -13.20 9.55
C PRO A 31 -4.75 -14.05 10.18
N PHE A 32 -5.72 -14.52 9.41
CA PHE A 32 -6.76 -15.39 9.92
C PHE A 32 -6.32 -16.86 9.98
N HIS A 33 -5.39 -17.30 9.13
CA HIS A 33 -4.92 -18.68 9.12
C HIS A 33 -3.79 -18.92 10.11
N HIS A 34 -4.14 -19.43 11.29
CA HIS A 34 -3.21 -19.85 12.33
C HIS A 34 -3.07 -21.37 12.33
N GLN A 35 -1.88 -21.88 11.97
CA GLN A 35 -1.62 -23.32 11.81
C GLN A 35 -2.09 -24.19 13.00
N TYR A 36 -2.06 -23.66 14.22
CA TYR A 36 -2.36 -24.41 15.45
C TYR A 36 -3.66 -23.97 16.15
N HIS A 37 -4.41 -23.00 15.62
CA HIS A 37 -5.63 -22.53 16.28
C HIS A 37 -6.85 -23.38 15.89
N PRO A 38 -7.59 -24.00 16.83
CA PRO A 38 -8.67 -24.94 16.50
C PRO A 38 -9.80 -24.35 15.64
N GLN A 39 -10.05 -23.05 15.76
CA GLN A 39 -11.16 -22.35 15.09
C GLN A 39 -10.76 -21.68 13.78
N HIS A 40 -9.45 -21.46 13.56
CA HIS A 40 -8.95 -20.68 12.42
C HIS A 40 -7.67 -21.28 11.83
N ARG A 41 -7.67 -22.60 11.68
CA ARG A 41 -6.60 -23.35 10.99
C ARG A 41 -6.87 -23.41 9.49
N TYR A 42 -5.83 -23.78 8.74
CA TYR A 42 -5.98 -24.10 7.32
C TYR A 42 -7.06 -25.18 7.11
N PRO A 43 -7.97 -24.99 6.13
CA PRO A 43 -9.01 -25.95 5.81
C PRO A 43 -8.40 -27.26 5.31
N LYS A 44 -8.97 -28.39 5.72
CA LYS A 44 -8.67 -29.70 5.09
C LYS A 44 -9.51 -29.85 3.82
N PRO A 45 -9.09 -30.70 2.86
CA PRO A 45 -9.90 -31.01 1.70
C PRO A 45 -11.32 -31.44 2.09
N GLY A 46 -12.33 -30.75 1.54
CA GLY A 46 -13.75 -31.01 1.81
C GLY A 46 -14.36 -30.25 3.00
N GLU A 47 -13.59 -29.43 3.72
CA GLU A 47 -14.12 -28.52 4.74
C GLU A 47 -14.49 -27.17 4.14
N ASN A 48 -15.68 -26.66 4.48
CA ASN A 48 -16.10 -25.30 4.12
C ASN A 48 -15.72 -24.35 5.25
N PHE A 49 -14.74 -23.50 4.99
CA PHE A 49 -14.40 -22.36 5.85
C PHE A 49 -14.94 -21.07 5.21
N PRO A 50 -15.19 -20.02 6.00
CA PRO A 50 -15.45 -18.71 5.44
C PRO A 50 -14.22 -18.24 4.65
N ASP A 51 -14.45 -17.48 3.57
CA ASP A 51 -13.38 -16.84 2.82
C ASP A 51 -12.83 -15.66 3.63
N TRP A 52 -11.54 -15.70 3.95
CA TRP A 52 -10.83 -14.65 4.68
C TRP A 52 -9.89 -13.84 3.78
N THR A 53 -10.19 -13.78 2.49
CA THR A 53 -9.51 -12.87 1.57
C THR A 53 -9.61 -11.42 2.06
N ILE A 54 -8.47 -10.73 2.06
CA ILE A 54 -8.37 -9.31 2.40
C ILE A 54 -8.06 -8.54 1.12
N ASP A 55 -8.90 -7.54 0.84
CA ASP A 55 -8.69 -6.57 -0.24
C ASP A 55 -8.35 -5.21 0.37
N TRP A 56 -7.15 -4.70 0.05
CA TRP A 56 -6.65 -3.43 0.56
C TRP A 56 -6.46 -2.46 -0.61
N ASN A 57 -7.37 -1.50 -0.73
CA ASN A 57 -7.33 -0.43 -1.72
C ASN A 57 -6.66 0.80 -1.12
N MET A 58 -5.76 1.41 -1.89
CA MET A 58 -5.00 2.59 -1.52
C MET A 58 -5.02 3.60 -2.66
N GLU A 59 -5.22 4.87 -2.33
CA GLU A 59 -5.13 5.98 -3.26
C GLU A 59 -4.18 7.04 -2.71
N PHE A 60 -3.25 7.47 -3.55
CA PHE A 60 -2.30 8.54 -3.28
C PHE A 60 -2.51 9.66 -4.29
N THR A 61 -2.96 10.83 -3.84
CA THR A 61 -3.14 12.01 -4.70
C THR A 61 -2.02 13.01 -4.44
N PHE A 62 -1.27 13.38 -5.49
CA PHE A 62 -0.17 14.32 -5.39
C PHE A 62 -0.67 15.77 -5.42
N THR A 63 -0.03 16.64 -4.63
CA THR A 63 -0.44 18.04 -4.45
C THR A 63 0.68 19.01 -4.86
N ALA A 64 0.30 20.21 -5.30
CA ALA A 64 1.26 21.26 -5.68
C ALA A 64 2.00 21.83 -4.48
N ASP A 65 1.33 21.89 -3.33
CA ASP A 65 1.82 22.50 -2.10
C ASP A 65 1.83 21.47 -0.96
N PRO A 66 2.73 21.59 0.03
CA PRO A 66 2.74 20.73 1.20
C PRO A 66 1.38 20.74 1.91
N PRO A 67 0.73 19.60 2.12
CA PRO A 67 -0.63 19.55 2.67
C PRO A 67 -0.70 19.91 4.16
N ASP A 68 0.42 19.91 4.87
CA ASP A 68 0.55 20.42 6.25
C ASP A 68 0.72 21.95 6.30
N GLY A 69 0.80 22.62 5.14
CA GLY A 69 1.04 24.06 5.02
C GLY A 69 2.45 24.48 5.43
N VAL A 70 3.34 23.53 5.74
CA VAL A 70 4.72 23.80 6.12
C VAL A 70 5.54 23.91 4.85
N ASN A 71 5.90 25.14 4.50
CA ASN A 71 6.66 25.40 3.29
C ASN A 71 8.08 24.82 3.43
N THR A 72 8.31 23.63 2.90
CA THR A 72 9.61 22.94 2.95
C THR A 72 10.44 23.27 1.72
N ALA A 73 11.69 23.69 1.95
CA ALA A 73 12.65 23.83 0.84
C ALA A 73 12.77 22.50 0.08
N GLY A 74 12.62 22.55 -1.24
CA GLY A 74 12.73 21.37 -2.11
C GLY A 74 11.41 20.68 -2.48
N TRP A 75 10.26 21.18 -2.04
CA TRP A 75 8.96 20.72 -2.55
C TRP A 75 8.86 20.91 -4.07
N GLY A 76 8.41 19.88 -4.79
CA GLY A 76 8.36 19.85 -6.26
C GLY A 76 9.68 19.45 -6.94
N ASP A 77 10.79 19.30 -6.21
CA ASP A 77 12.07 18.78 -6.74
C ASP A 77 12.54 17.54 -5.97
N THR A 78 12.93 17.74 -4.71
CA THR A 78 13.45 16.67 -3.85
C THR A 78 12.39 16.10 -2.91
N GLN A 79 11.23 16.77 -2.80
CA GLN A 79 10.10 16.33 -2.00
C GLN A 79 8.83 16.34 -2.83
N LEU A 80 8.02 15.30 -2.68
CA LEU A 80 6.68 15.18 -3.23
C LEU A 80 5.74 14.68 -2.13
N GLY A 81 4.45 14.90 -2.28
CA GLY A 81 3.47 14.38 -1.35
C GLY A 81 2.06 14.82 -1.66
N GLY A 82 1.17 14.53 -0.75
CA GLY A 82 -0.24 14.87 -0.85
C GLY A 82 -1.11 14.02 0.06
N THR A 83 -2.30 13.68 -0.39
CA THR A 83 -3.29 12.95 0.40
C THR A 83 -3.24 11.46 0.14
N TYR A 84 -3.44 10.70 1.20
CA TYR A 84 -3.56 9.25 1.19
C TYR A 84 -4.94 8.86 1.71
N ARG A 85 -5.56 7.87 1.06
CA ARG A 85 -6.78 7.22 1.51
C ARG A 85 -6.65 5.72 1.31
N GLN A 86 -7.18 4.95 2.26
CA GLN A 86 -7.25 3.49 2.16
C GLN A 86 -8.59 2.94 2.63
N GLU A 87 -8.95 1.81 2.04
CA GLU A 87 -10.06 0.96 2.42
C GLU A 87 -9.54 -0.48 2.53
N ILE A 88 -9.81 -1.12 3.67
CA ILE A 88 -9.43 -2.50 3.92
C ILE A 88 -10.71 -3.29 4.19
N GLU A 89 -10.99 -4.25 3.32
CA GLU A 89 -12.12 -5.17 3.41
C GLU A 89 -11.64 -6.57 3.79
N GLY A 90 -12.45 -7.33 4.52
CA GLY A 90 -12.13 -8.70 4.95
C GLY A 90 -11.27 -8.80 6.22
N LEU A 91 -10.62 -7.73 6.67
CA LEU A 91 -9.83 -7.72 7.92
C LEU A 91 -10.69 -7.53 9.19
N ALA A 92 -11.83 -6.85 9.08
CA ALA A 92 -12.78 -6.63 10.15
C ALA A 92 -14.21 -6.82 9.61
N ASN A 93 -15.21 -6.83 10.50
CA ASN A 93 -16.61 -6.97 10.10
C ASN A 93 -17.08 -5.81 9.20
N ASP A 94 -16.60 -4.60 9.49
CA ASP A 94 -16.85 -3.40 8.69
C ASP A 94 -15.57 -3.01 7.93
N THR A 95 -15.72 -2.37 6.77
CA THR A 95 -14.60 -1.81 6.01
C THR A 95 -13.84 -0.80 6.85
N ILE A 96 -12.53 -1.00 6.99
CA ILE A 96 -11.65 -0.06 7.68
C ILE A 96 -11.29 1.03 6.70
N VAL A 97 -11.63 2.29 7.04
CA VAL A 97 -11.26 3.46 6.25
C VAL A 97 -10.25 4.29 7.04
N ALA A 98 -9.16 4.65 6.40
CA ALA A 98 -8.16 5.54 6.99
C ALA A 98 -7.54 6.46 5.92
N GLY A 99 -6.91 7.53 6.35
CA GLY A 99 -6.29 8.48 5.45
C GLY A 99 -5.46 9.52 6.18
N GLY A 100 -4.76 10.33 5.42
CA GLY A 100 -3.90 11.38 5.95
C GLY A 100 -3.03 11.99 4.87
N TYR A 101 -1.90 12.54 5.29
CA TYR A 101 -0.91 13.09 4.37
C TYR A 101 0.28 12.15 4.25
N PHE A 102 0.87 12.09 3.07
CA PHE A 102 2.14 11.41 2.84
C PHE A 102 3.17 12.38 2.28
N LYS A 103 4.44 12.09 2.56
CA LYS A 103 5.58 12.81 2.02
C LYS A 103 6.65 11.80 1.58
N LEU A 104 7.15 12.00 0.38
CA LEU A 104 8.28 11.27 -0.19
C LEU A 104 9.46 12.23 -0.29
N GLN A 105 10.60 11.80 0.23
CA GLN A 105 11.87 12.52 0.09
C GLN A 105 12.79 11.71 -0.81
N ARG A 106 13.33 12.37 -1.84
CA ARG A 106 14.29 11.76 -2.77
C ARG A 106 15.55 11.39 -1.99
N ALA A 107 15.77 10.09 -1.82
CA ALA A 107 16.91 9.56 -1.08
C ALA A 107 18.23 9.64 -1.87
N SER A 108 18.17 9.45 -3.20
CA SER A 108 19.33 9.51 -4.08
C SER A 108 18.93 10.00 -5.48
N PRO A 109 19.76 10.83 -6.14
CA PRO A 109 19.57 11.17 -7.55
C PRO A 109 20.19 10.13 -8.49
N VAL A 110 20.88 9.10 -7.97
CA VAL A 110 21.53 8.07 -8.78
C VAL A 110 20.44 7.23 -9.48
N PRO A 111 20.42 7.20 -10.83
CA PRO A 111 19.34 6.55 -11.57
C PRO A 111 19.47 5.02 -11.63
N VAL A 112 20.66 4.48 -11.35
CA VAL A 112 20.95 3.04 -11.43
C VAL A 112 21.58 2.57 -10.12
N LEU A 113 20.91 1.64 -9.45
CA LEU A 113 21.50 0.97 -8.29
C LEU A 113 22.54 -0.04 -8.78
N ASN A 114 23.73 -0.02 -8.18
CA ASN A 114 24.84 -0.94 -8.47
C ASN A 114 25.32 -0.89 -9.94
N ASP A 115 25.54 0.31 -10.48
CA ASP A 115 26.03 0.52 -11.85
C ASP A 115 27.47 0.03 -12.12
N GLY A 116 28.17 -0.42 -11.07
CA GLY A 116 29.49 -1.02 -11.19
C GLY A 116 30.61 -0.03 -11.54
N VAL A 117 30.37 1.27 -11.50
CA VAL A 117 31.42 2.27 -11.71
C VAL A 117 32.22 2.42 -10.41
N THR A 118 33.35 1.70 -10.33
CA THR A 118 34.38 1.97 -9.32
C THR A 118 35.09 3.27 -9.69
N ASN A 119 35.08 4.25 -8.79
CA ASN A 119 35.97 5.43 -8.88
C ASN A 119 37.44 5.01 -8.97
#